data_AF-A0A7Y2U8L2-F1
#
_entry.id   AF-A0A7Y2U8L2-F1
#
_cell.length_a   1.000
_cell.length_b   1.000
_cell.length_c   1.000
_cell.angle_alpha   90.00
_cell.angle_beta   90.00
_cell.angle_gamma   90.00
#
_symmetry.space_group_name_H-M   'P 1'
#
loop_
_entity.id
_entity.type
_entity.pdbx_description
1 polymer ?
#
loop_
_entity_poly.entity_id
_entity_poly.type
_entity_poly.pdbx_seq_one_letter_code
_entity_poly.pdbx_strand_id
1 'polypeptide(L)'
;MQQFLAQRGLSAPRDVSMLCLDPSPCFTWSRPSIAHIHWQPRPLVSRIVRWADKVARGMEDLRNTSIKAELVEGGTIGPVPK
;
A
#
# COMPACT_ATOMS: atom_id res chain seq x y z
N MET A 1 -8.10 9.84 0.09
CA MET A 1 -8.17 9.75 1.57
C MET A 1 -7.83 11.08 2.26
N GLN A 2 -6.68 11.72 1.98
CA GLN A 2 -6.36 13.04 2.56
C GLN A 2 -7.46 14.10 2.32
N GLN A 3 -8.02 14.14 1.12
CA GLN A 3 -9.07 15.12 0.81
C GLN A 3 -10.38 14.89 1.58
N PHE A 4 -10.71 13.63 1.89
CA PHE A 4 -11.86 13.30 2.71
C PHE A 4 -11.69 13.76 4.16
N LEU A 5 -10.46 13.68 4.69
CA LEU A 5 -10.11 14.20 6.02
C LEU A 5 -10.14 15.73 6.03
N ALA A 6 -9.56 16.37 5.01
CA ALA A 6 -9.56 17.82 4.87
C ALA A 6 -10.98 18.41 4.81
N GLN A 7 -11.91 17.74 4.11
CA GLN A 7 -13.34 18.11 4.08
C GLN A 7 -14.01 18.06 5.46
N ARG A 8 -13.42 17.35 6.43
CA ARG A 8 -13.87 17.26 7.83
C ARG A 8 -13.04 18.12 8.78
N GLY A 9 -12.13 18.95 8.24
CA GLY A 9 -11.21 19.74 9.05
C GLY A 9 -10.12 18.92 9.76
N LEU A 10 -9.93 17.66 9.36
CA LEU A 10 -8.90 16.78 9.90
C LEU A 10 -7.67 16.73 8.99
N SER A 11 -6.51 16.53 9.60
CA SER A 11 -5.22 16.53 8.92
C SER A 11 -4.32 15.41 9.43
N ALA A 12 -3.57 14.79 8.51
CA ALA A 12 -2.51 13.85 8.86
C ALA A 12 -1.15 14.58 8.87
N PRO A 13 -0.27 14.30 9.86
CA PRO A 13 -0.43 13.30 10.92
C PRO A 13 -1.11 13.84 12.19
N ARG A 14 -1.43 15.14 12.23
CA ARG A 14 -1.85 15.86 13.45
C ARG A 14 -3.03 15.21 14.17
N ASP A 15 -4.11 14.97 13.44
CA ASP A 15 -5.38 14.49 13.98
C ASP A 15 -5.51 12.98 13.80
N VAL A 16 -4.91 12.45 12.73
CA VAL A 16 -4.91 11.03 12.42
C VAL A 16 -3.66 10.63 11.63
N SER A 17 -3.03 9.52 12.01
CA SER A 17 -1.97 8.90 11.21
C SER A 17 -2.57 8.13 10.03
N MET A 18 -1.93 8.23 8.86
CA MET A 18 -2.43 7.62 7.62
C MET A 18 -1.30 6.91 6.86
N LEU A 19 -1.60 5.69 6.40
CA LEU A 19 -0.76 4.83 5.57
C LEU A 19 -1.58 4.35 4.36
N CYS A 20 -0.98 4.28 3.18
CA CYS A 20 -1.58 3.63 2.00
C CYS A 20 -0.94 2.27 1.70
N LEU A 21 -1.73 1.25 1.37
CA LEU A 21 -1.20 -0.08 1.02
C LEU A 21 -0.75 -0.19 -0.44
N ASP A 22 -1.38 0.61 -1.31
CA ASP A 22 -1.11 0.63 -2.74
C ASP A 22 -0.51 1.98 -3.13
N PRO A 23 0.78 2.02 -3.54
CA PRO A 23 1.43 3.25 -3.94
C PRO A 23 0.82 3.78 -5.24
N SER A 24 0.52 5.07 -5.27
CA SER A 24 0.08 5.76 -6.48
C SER A 24 1.13 6.78 -6.92
N PRO A 25 1.40 6.92 -8.24
CA PRO A 25 2.26 7.99 -8.76
C PRO A 25 1.80 9.38 -8.31
N CYS A 26 0.51 9.57 -8.03
CA CYS A 26 -0.02 10.86 -7.57
C CYS A 26 0.55 11.30 -6.21
N PHE A 27 1.16 10.40 -5.43
CA PHE A 27 1.71 10.71 -4.11
C PHE A 27 2.86 11.74 -4.17
N THR A 28 3.54 11.90 -5.31
CA THR A 28 4.55 12.96 -5.48
C THR A 28 4.00 14.37 -5.30
N TRP A 29 2.68 14.56 -5.46
CA TRP A 29 2.03 15.86 -5.27
C TRP A 29 1.46 16.06 -3.86
N SER A 30 1.54 15.06 -2.98
CA SER A 30 1.03 15.16 -1.62
C SER A 30 1.96 15.92 -0.69
N ARG A 31 1.35 16.77 0.14
CA ARG A 31 1.98 17.46 1.26
C ARG A 31 1.09 17.31 2.51
N PRO A 32 1.56 16.64 3.58
CA PRO A 32 2.85 15.93 3.69
C PRO A 32 2.94 14.70 2.76
N SER A 33 4.15 14.16 2.57
CA SER A 33 4.36 12.93 1.80
C SER A 33 3.59 11.76 2.43
N ILE A 34 2.97 10.92 1.60
CA ILE A 34 2.15 9.81 2.07
C ILE A 34 3.05 8.62 2.42
N ALA A 35 2.98 8.17 3.68
CA ALA A 35 3.55 6.89 4.08
C ALA A 35 2.79 5.74 3.41
N HIS A 36 3.50 4.76 2.86
CA HIS A 36 2.87 3.68 2.12
C HIS A 36 3.67 2.38 2.12
N ILE A 37 3.01 1.27 1.81
CA ILE A 37 3.67 -0.01 1.61
C ILE A 37 4.13 -0.12 0.16
N HIS A 38 5.40 -0.47 -0.02
CA HIS A 38 5.96 -0.86 -1.30
C HIS A 38 6.06 -2.39 -1.35
N TRP A 39 5.46 -2.97 -2.39
CA TRP A 39 5.60 -4.39 -2.72
C TRP A 39 6.54 -4.51 -3.90
N GLN A 40 7.44 -5.50 -3.88
CA GLN A 40 8.19 -5.82 -5.09
C GLN A 40 7.22 -6.38 -6.14
N PRO A 41 7.00 -5.70 -7.29
CA PRO A 41 5.93 -6.09 -8.21
C PRO A 41 6.27 -7.35 -9.00
N ARG A 42 7.55 -7.56 -9.31
CA ARG A 42 8.01 -8.73 -10.09
C ARG A 42 7.62 -10.08 -9.48
N PRO A 43 7.91 -10.37 -8.20
CA PRO A 43 7.51 -11.65 -7.60
C PRO A 43 5.99 -11.81 -7.50
N LEU A 44 5.25 -10.74 -7.22
CA LEU A 44 3.78 -10.75 -7.18
C LEU A 44 3.18 -11.14 -8.54
N VAL A 45 3.53 -10.39 -9.58
CA VAL A 45 3.03 -10.62 -10.95
C VAL A 45 3.42 -12.01 -11.44
N SER A 46 4.67 -12.41 -11.23
CA SER A 46 5.15 -13.74 -11.65
C SER A 46 4.40 -14.88 -10.95
N ARG A 47 4.06 -14.72 -9.67
CA ARG A 47 3.29 -15.71 -8.91
C ARG A 47 1.86 -15.84 -9.44
N ILE A 48 1.20 -14.71 -9.70
CA ILE A 48 -0.17 -14.65 -10.24
C ILE A 48 -0.21 -15.26 -11.65
N VAL A 49 0.73 -14.91 -12.53
CA VAL A 49 0.80 -15.46 -13.90
C VAL A 49 0.98 -16.98 -13.87
N ARG A 50 1.90 -17.49 -13.03
CA ARG A 50 2.11 -18.94 -12.89
C ARG A 50 0.90 -19.65 -12.30
N TRP A 51 0.21 -19.02 -11.35
CA TRP A 51 -1.03 -19.57 -10.79
C TRP A 51 -2.10 -19.68 -11.88
N ALA A 52 -2.29 -18.63 -12.68
CA ALA A 52 -3.27 -18.61 -13.76
C ALA A 52 -2.99 -19.69 -14.83
N ASP A 53 -1.72 -19.87 -15.25
CA ASP A 53 -1.34 -20.94 -16.20
C ASP A 53 -1.66 -22.34 -15.64
N LYS A 54 -1.47 -22.56 -14.34
CA LYS A 54 -1.81 -23.85 -13.72
C LYS A 54 -3.31 -24.10 -13.68
N VAL A 55 -4.08 -23.11 -13.23
CA VAL A 55 -5.55 -23.19 -13.18
C VAL A 55 -6.12 -23.44 -14.58
N ALA A 56 -5.59 -22.76 -15.60
CA ALA A 56 -6.00 -22.96 -16.99
C ALA A 56 -5.75 -24.39 -17.51
N ARG A 57 -4.77 -25.10 -16.94
CA ARG A 57 -4.46 -26.51 -17.25
C ARG A 57 -5.21 -27.51 -16.36
N GLY A 58 -6.15 -27.04 -15.54
CA GLY A 58 -6.90 -27.87 -14.58
C GLY A 58 -6.06 -28.34 -13.40
N MET A 59 -4.91 -27.71 -13.14
CA MET A 59 -4.06 -28.03 -12.00
C MET A 59 -4.41 -27.15 -10.80
N GLU A 60 -4.49 -27.77 -9.63
CA GLU A 60 -4.61 -27.03 -8.38
C GLU A 60 -3.28 -26.38 -7.98
N ASP A 61 -3.34 -25.14 -7.50
CA ASP A 61 -2.21 -24.44 -6.89
C ASP A 61 -2.68 -23.66 -5.66
N LEU A 62 -2.63 -24.34 -4.50
CA LEU A 62 -3.02 -23.82 -3.19
C LEU A 62 -1.84 -23.20 -2.42
N ARG A 63 -0.69 -22.99 -3.07
CA ARG A 63 0.52 -22.50 -2.37
C ARG A 63 0.33 -21.06 -1.93
N ASN A 64 0.41 -20.82 -0.62
CA ASN A 64 0.53 -19.48 -0.08
C ASN A 64 1.97 -18.98 -0.23
N THR A 65 2.16 -17.86 -0.93
CA THR A 65 3.48 -17.27 -1.18
C THR A 65 3.55 -15.92 -0.47
N SER A 66 4.46 -15.79 0.49
CA SER A 66 4.74 -14.51 1.12
C SER A 66 5.60 -13.65 0.21
N ILE A 67 5.24 -12.38 0.08
CA ILE A 67 5.99 -11.39 -0.69
C ILE A 67 6.41 -10.30 0.29
N LYS A 68 7.69 -9.94 0.25
CA LYS A 68 8.22 -8.89 1.12
C LYS A 68 7.54 -7.57 0.79
N ALA A 69 6.99 -6.96 1.83
CA ALA A 69 6.48 -5.60 1.83
C ALA A 69 7.47 -4.71 2.60
N GLU A 70 7.70 -3.51 2.11
CA GLU A 70 8.56 -2.52 2.73
C GLU A 70 7.72 -1.29 3.06
N LEU A 71 7.83 -0.78 4.29
CA LEU A 71 7.24 0.50 4.65
C LEU A 71 8.11 1.61 4.06
N VAL A 72 7.52 2.41 3.19
CA VAL A 72 8.06 3.69 2.76
C VAL A 72 7.53 4.75 3.70
N GLU A 73 8.44 5.26 4.53
CA GLU A 73 8.12 6.32 5.48
C GLU A 73 7.63 7.59 4.76
N GLY A 74 6.67 8.26 5.39
CA GLY A 74 6.12 9.52 4.90
C GLY A 74 5.69 10.41 6.06
N GLY A 75 5.46 11.69 5.78
CA GLY A 75 5.06 12.66 6.80
C GLY A 75 3.60 12.51 7.28
N THR A 76 2.86 11.49 6.83
CA THR A 76 1.47 11.25 7.27
C THR A 76 1.34 10.35 8.50
N ILE A 77 2.45 9.80 9.03
CA ILE A 77 2.46 9.03 10.29
C ILE A 77 3.16 9.87 11.37
N GLY A 78 2.56 9.93 12.55
CA GLY A 78 3.11 10.65 13.69
C GLY A 78 2.60 10.11 15.04
N PRO A 79 3.27 10.46 16.14
CA PRO A 79 2.87 10.03 17.47
C PRO A 79 1.54 10.66 17.88
N VAL A 80 0.79 9.97 18.74
CA VAL A 80 -0.40 10.55 19.38
C VAL A 80 0.07 11.64 20.36
N PRO A 81 -0.47 12.86 20.31
CA PRO A 81 -0.20 13.89 21.31
C PRO A 81 -0.56 13.39 22.72
N LYS A 82 0.25 13.73 23.72
CA LYS A 82 -0.04 13.40 25.12
C LYS A 82 -1.16 14.27 25.68
#